data_AF-A0A3D2MHL0-F1
#
_entry.id   AF-A0A3D2MHL0-F1
#
_cell.length_a   1.000
_cell.length_b   1.000
_cell.length_c   1.000
_cell.angle_alpha   90.00
_cell.angle_beta   90.00
_cell.angle_gamma   90.00
#
_symmetry.space_group_name_H-M   'P 1'
#
loop_
_entity.id
_entity.type
_entity.pdbx_description
1 polymer ?
#
loop_
_entity_poly.entity_id
_entity_poly.type
_entity_poly.pdbx_seq_one_letter_code
_entity_poly.pdbx_strand_id
1 'polypeptide(L)'
;MLTINFKQIYETNEKVDKEWVLIIYDISANHYVGMPVYSKEKEGCIYCHSINKYVDVNKIADYNRSKMSRCIYIHGKPLKLTKKDFNLILQEGKNSLLEFLNKNIKSDIDGISYIKWCRDKYIINQKDIEADKLIQNAIYWVNFGIGVGSELRKLRPAILWRPASHKTMWTMIPLTTKRRSDIYDFHYDLECLAEGTAKIENMMNLSSKRILAPYFAKDKLAIITKKDYTEIKKAISKYYLFK
;
A
#
# COMPACT_ATOMS: atom_id res chain seq x y z
N MET A 1 22.32 17.12 7.07
CA MET A 1 21.50 15.90 7.25
C MET A 1 22.12 14.80 6.37
N LEU A 2 22.46 13.61 6.91
CA LEU A 2 23.03 12.52 6.10
C LEU A 2 22.05 12.13 4.97
N THR A 3 22.53 12.09 3.73
CA THR A 3 21.77 11.68 2.55
C THR A 3 21.87 10.17 2.39
N ILE A 4 20.73 9.50 2.21
CA ILE A 4 20.66 8.05 2.02
C ILE A 4 20.56 7.76 0.53
N ASN A 5 21.43 6.88 0.05
CA ASN A 5 21.50 6.50 -1.35
C ASN A 5 21.24 5.02 -1.51
N PHE A 6 20.59 4.70 -2.62
CA PHE A 6 20.35 3.34 -3.05
C PHE A 6 21.67 2.57 -3.32
N LYS A 7 21.64 1.28 -2.99
CA LYS A 7 22.75 0.31 -3.11
C LYS A 7 23.92 0.56 -2.17
N GLN A 8 23.81 1.48 -1.23
CA GLN A 8 24.84 1.77 -0.22
C GLN A 8 24.48 1.15 1.13
N ILE A 9 25.52 0.99 1.97
CA ILE A 9 25.40 0.40 3.29
C ILE A 9 25.44 1.50 4.36
N TYR A 10 24.57 1.38 5.34
CA TYR A 10 24.46 2.31 6.47
C TYR A 10 24.47 1.55 7.78
N GLU A 11 25.01 2.18 8.82
CA GLU A 11 24.84 1.73 10.20
C GLU A 11 23.48 2.24 10.72
N THR A 12 22.71 1.34 11.35
CA THR A 12 21.40 1.64 11.94
C THR A 12 21.26 1.00 13.31
N ASN A 13 20.40 1.58 14.16
CA ASN A 13 20.02 1.03 15.47
C ASN A 13 18.50 0.76 15.57
N GLU A 14 17.86 0.44 14.44
CA GLU A 14 16.41 0.14 14.38
C GLU A 14 16.01 -1.03 15.30
N LYS A 15 16.82 -2.09 15.37
CA LYS A 15 16.55 -3.34 16.12
C LYS A 15 17.32 -3.44 17.43
N VAL A 16 17.39 -2.35 18.19
CA VAL A 16 18.10 -2.21 19.49
C VAL A 16 19.63 -2.27 19.36
N ASP A 17 20.17 -3.28 18.69
CA ASP A 17 21.60 -3.40 18.40
C ASP A 17 22.00 -2.63 17.15
N LYS A 18 23.27 -2.19 17.11
CA LYS A 18 23.85 -1.59 15.90
C LYS A 18 24.01 -2.67 14.83
N GLU A 19 23.37 -2.49 13.69
CA GLU A 19 23.51 -3.34 12.52
C GLU A 19 23.87 -2.53 11.27
N TRP A 20 24.37 -3.23 10.24
CA TRP A 20 24.57 -2.64 8.92
C TRP A 20 23.43 -3.05 8.02
N VAL A 21 22.93 -2.10 7.24
CA VAL A 21 21.83 -2.30 6.30
C VAL A 21 22.21 -1.80 4.92
N LEU A 22 21.97 -2.62 3.91
CA LEU A 22 22.04 -2.26 2.50
C LEU A 22 20.70 -1.69 2.07
N ILE A 23 20.68 -0.51 1.46
CA ILE A 23 19.45 0.13 0.98
C ILE A 23 19.08 -0.37 -0.42
N ILE A 24 17.84 -0.84 -0.59
CA ILE A 24 17.30 -1.44 -1.82
C ILE A 24 16.32 -0.50 -2.55
N TYR A 25 15.50 0.27 -1.84
CA TYR A 25 14.69 1.34 -2.44
C TYR A 25 14.12 2.22 -1.35
N ASP A 26 13.59 3.39 -1.72
CA ASP A 26 12.89 4.31 -0.86
C ASP A 26 11.37 4.12 -0.95
N ILE A 27 10.70 4.14 0.20
CA ILE A 27 9.23 4.17 0.31
C ILE A 27 8.75 5.62 0.33
N SER A 28 9.47 6.46 1.07
CA SER A 28 9.23 7.89 1.26
C SER A 28 10.52 8.58 1.68
N ALA A 29 10.51 9.91 1.82
CA ALA A 29 11.69 10.69 2.20
C ALA A 29 12.43 10.17 3.45
N ASN A 30 11.71 9.57 4.40
CA ASN A 30 12.26 9.11 5.69
C ASN A 30 12.19 7.59 5.90
N HIS A 31 11.69 6.82 4.94
CA HIS A 31 11.52 5.37 5.07
C HIS A 31 12.11 4.65 3.87
N TYR A 32 12.94 3.66 4.15
CA TYR A 32 13.70 2.92 3.15
C TYR A 32 13.47 1.43 3.36
N VAL A 33 13.55 0.66 2.29
CA VAL A 33 13.64 -0.80 2.37
C VAL A 33 15.09 -1.21 2.26
N GLY A 34 15.51 -2.08 3.16
CA GLY A 34 16.87 -2.56 3.24
C GLY A 34 16.98 -4.03 3.61
N MET A 35 18.21 -4.54 3.52
CA MET A 35 18.60 -5.90 3.92
C MET A 35 19.78 -5.83 4.89
N PRO A 36 19.80 -6.61 5.97
CA PRO A 36 20.94 -6.70 6.87
C PRO A 36 22.22 -7.14 6.14
N VAL A 37 23.35 -6.59 6.58
CA VAL A 37 24.68 -6.88 6.03
C VAL A 37 25.62 -7.34 7.14
N TYR A 38 26.38 -8.39 6.85
CA TYR A 38 27.31 -9.00 7.80
C TYR A 38 28.73 -9.07 7.22
N SER A 39 29.72 -8.94 8.11
CA SER A 39 31.13 -9.05 7.74
C SER A 39 31.62 -10.51 7.67
N LYS A 40 30.90 -11.44 8.29
CA LYS A 40 31.18 -12.87 8.28
C LYS A 40 30.04 -13.61 7.60
N GLU A 41 30.36 -14.78 7.06
CA GLU A 41 29.37 -15.69 6.50
C GLU A 41 28.31 -16.04 7.55
N LYS A 42 27.07 -16.10 7.09
CA LYS A 42 25.90 -16.52 7.87
C LYS A 42 24.96 -17.28 6.96
N GLU A 43 24.25 -18.24 7.54
CA GLU A 43 23.24 -19.02 6.82
C GLU A 43 22.18 -18.12 6.17
N GLY A 44 21.81 -18.42 4.92
CA GLY A 44 20.85 -17.65 4.14
C GLY A 44 21.37 -16.30 3.61
N CYS A 45 22.65 -15.97 3.81
CA CYS A 45 23.24 -14.75 3.30
C CYS A 45 24.01 -14.98 1.99
N ILE A 46 23.95 -13.99 1.10
CA ILE A 46 24.64 -14.02 -0.20
C ILE A 46 25.89 -13.15 -0.15
N TYR A 47 27.03 -13.71 -0.56
CA TYR A 47 28.27 -12.96 -0.64
C TYR A 47 28.26 -12.01 -1.85
N CYS A 48 28.44 -10.72 -1.59
CA CYS A 48 28.51 -9.67 -2.59
C CYS A 48 29.96 -9.18 -2.73
N HIS A 49 30.57 -9.51 -3.87
CA HIS A 49 31.99 -9.25 -4.14
C HIS A 49 32.32 -7.75 -4.12
N SER A 50 31.43 -6.91 -4.67
CA SER A 50 31.65 -5.46 -4.79
C SER A 50 31.73 -4.71 -3.47
N ILE A 51 31.19 -5.28 -2.40
CA ILE A 51 31.27 -4.71 -1.05
C ILE A 51 32.10 -5.60 -0.11
N ASN A 52 32.50 -6.79 -0.56
CA ASN A 52 33.16 -7.82 0.24
C ASN A 52 32.42 -8.07 1.57
N LYS A 53 31.11 -8.33 1.49
CA LYS A 53 30.21 -8.56 2.63
C LYS A 53 29.09 -9.54 2.25
N TYR A 54 28.41 -10.05 3.26
CA TYR A 54 27.29 -10.97 3.13
C TYR A 54 25.97 -10.23 3.36
N VAL A 55 24.99 -10.40 2.48
CA VAL A 55 23.67 -9.74 2.56
C VAL A 55 22.60 -10.78 2.87
N ASP A 56 21.78 -10.53 3.90
CA ASP A 56 20.69 -11.40 4.30
C ASP A 56 19.42 -11.09 3.48
N VAL A 57 19.22 -11.84 2.40
CA VAL A 57 18.09 -11.65 1.47
C VAL A 57 16.76 -12.13 2.07
N ASN A 58 16.80 -12.91 3.16
CA ASN A 58 15.61 -13.41 3.86
C ASN A 58 15.00 -12.35 4.80
N LYS A 59 15.75 -11.28 5.13
CA LYS A 59 15.36 -10.27 6.13
C LYS A 59 15.16 -8.88 5.54
N ILE A 60 14.47 -8.80 4.41
CA ILE A 60 14.02 -7.52 3.85
C ILE A 60 13.09 -6.84 4.86
N ALA A 61 13.39 -5.59 5.20
CA ALA A 61 12.62 -4.84 6.17
C ALA A 61 12.62 -3.32 5.88
N ASP A 62 11.70 -2.63 6.53
CA ASP A 62 11.60 -1.18 6.50
C ASP A 62 12.52 -0.57 7.57
N TYR A 63 13.17 0.53 7.21
CA TYR A 63 14.14 1.24 8.04
C TYR A 63 13.86 2.74 8.05
N ASN A 64 13.89 3.35 9.23
CA ASN A 64 13.66 4.77 9.40
C ASN A 64 14.97 5.55 9.28
N ARG A 65 14.93 6.67 8.55
CA ARG A 65 16.07 7.58 8.39
C ARG A 65 16.68 7.98 9.73
N SER A 66 15.85 8.31 10.72
CA SER A 66 16.29 8.83 12.03
C SER A 66 17.14 7.84 12.82
N LYS A 67 17.04 6.54 12.50
CA LYS A 67 17.83 5.46 13.11
C LYS A 67 19.14 5.17 12.38
N MET A 68 19.38 5.81 11.23
CA MET A 68 20.62 5.64 10.46
C MET A 68 21.68 6.66 10.90
N SER A 69 22.82 6.17 11.37
CA SER A 69 23.91 6.98 11.95
C SER A 69 24.93 7.45 10.90
N ARG A 70 25.38 6.56 10.01
CA ARG A 70 26.41 6.87 9.00
C ARG A 70 26.40 5.90 7.83
N CYS A 71 26.95 6.35 6.70
CA CYS A 71 27.30 5.47 5.58
C CYS A 71 28.62 4.73 5.86
N ILE A 72 28.75 3.50 5.38
CA ILE A 72 29.98 2.70 5.52
C ILE A 72 30.90 2.94 4.31
N TYR A 73 32.18 3.18 4.57
CA TYR A 73 33.20 3.51 3.56
C TYR A 73 34.36 2.51 3.57
N ILE A 74 34.98 2.32 2.41
CA ILE A 74 36.29 1.67 2.24
C ILE A 74 37.16 2.57 1.36
N HIS A 75 38.39 2.86 1.80
CA HIS A 75 39.33 3.76 1.10
C HIS A 75 38.71 5.11 0.67
N GLY A 76 37.93 5.73 1.55
CA GLY A 76 37.26 7.01 1.30
C GLY A 76 36.07 6.96 0.33
N LYS A 77 35.70 5.79 -0.18
CA LYS A 77 34.54 5.59 -1.06
C LYS A 77 33.42 4.85 -0.33
N PRO A 78 32.14 5.25 -0.51
CA PRO A 78 31.04 4.55 0.13
C PRO A 78 30.93 3.14 -0.45
N LEU A 79 30.74 2.15 0.42
CA LEU A 79 30.46 0.79 -0.03
C LEU A 79 29.16 0.77 -0.80
N LYS A 80 29.24 0.38 -2.08
CA LYS A 80 28.10 0.39 -3.00
C LYS A 80 28.11 -0.86 -3.85
N LEU A 81 26.95 -1.50 -3.98
CA LEU A 81 26.82 -2.65 -4.87
C LEU A 81 26.96 -2.25 -6.34
N THR A 82 27.66 -3.10 -7.09
CA THR A 82 27.61 -3.08 -8.56
C THR A 82 26.24 -3.50 -9.07
N LYS A 83 25.95 -3.24 -10.36
CA LYS A 83 24.71 -3.72 -11.00
C LYS A 83 24.61 -5.25 -10.97
N LYS A 84 25.73 -5.97 -11.13
CA LYS A 84 25.78 -7.43 -11.12
C LYS A 84 25.35 -7.99 -9.76
N ASP A 85 26.02 -7.58 -8.68
CA ASP A 85 25.67 -8.05 -7.33
C ASP A 85 24.27 -7.58 -6.92
N PHE A 86 23.86 -6.38 -7.34
CA PHE A 86 22.51 -5.90 -7.09
C PHE A 86 21.44 -6.78 -7.78
N ASN A 87 21.67 -7.22 -9.01
CA ASN A 87 20.75 -8.14 -9.68
C ASN A 87 20.73 -9.52 -9.01
N LEU A 88 21.89 -10.01 -8.55
CA LEU A 88 22.00 -11.26 -7.81
C LEU A 88 21.13 -11.23 -6.54
N ILE A 89 21.25 -10.19 -5.71
CA ILE A 89 20.43 -10.12 -4.47
C ILE A 89 18.93 -10.02 -4.76
N LEU A 90 18.52 -9.41 -5.88
CA LEU A 90 17.11 -9.36 -6.27
C LEU A 90 16.60 -10.73 -6.72
N GLN A 91 17.42 -11.49 -7.44
CA GLN A 91 17.10 -12.87 -7.83
C GLN A 91 17.00 -13.78 -6.60
N GLU A 92 17.98 -13.71 -5.70
CA GLU A 92 17.98 -14.53 -4.48
C GLU A 92 16.89 -14.12 -3.50
N GLY A 93 16.57 -12.83 -3.39
CA GLY A 93 15.41 -12.37 -2.61
C GLY A 93 14.09 -12.90 -3.16
N LYS A 94 13.95 -13.06 -4.49
CA LYS A 94 12.78 -13.72 -5.08
C LYS A 94 12.75 -15.22 -4.74
N ASN A 95 13.88 -15.91 -4.84
CA ASN A 95 13.98 -17.34 -4.50
C ASN A 95 13.63 -17.59 -3.03
N SER A 96 14.19 -16.77 -2.13
CA SER A 96 13.86 -16.75 -0.70
C SER A 96 12.36 -16.62 -0.45
N LEU A 97 11.70 -15.67 -1.11
CA LEU A 97 10.25 -15.52 -1.00
C LEU A 97 9.51 -16.77 -1.46
N LEU A 98 9.91 -17.40 -2.57
CA LEU A 98 9.28 -18.63 -3.04
C LEU A 98 9.43 -19.78 -2.04
N GLU A 99 10.62 -19.94 -1.43
CA GLU A 99 10.85 -20.92 -0.38
C GLU A 99 9.97 -20.66 0.84
N PHE A 100 9.88 -19.40 1.28
CA PHE A 100 8.98 -19.00 2.36
C PHE A 100 7.53 -19.36 2.04
N LEU A 101 7.06 -19.07 0.83
CA LEU A 101 5.69 -19.40 0.41
C LEU A 101 5.46 -20.91 0.41
N ASN A 102 6.37 -21.69 -0.18
CA ASN A 102 6.25 -23.16 -0.23
C ASN A 102 6.22 -23.81 1.16
N LYS A 103 6.97 -23.24 2.12
CA LYS A 103 7.04 -23.76 3.49
C LYS A 103 5.83 -23.38 4.35
N ASN A 104 5.30 -22.17 4.18
CA ASN A 104 4.34 -21.59 5.13
C ASN A 104 2.92 -21.44 4.56
N ILE A 105 2.76 -21.41 3.24
CA ILE A 105 1.47 -21.22 2.57
C ILE A 105 1.01 -22.56 2.00
N LYS A 106 -0.08 -23.10 2.55
CA LYS A 106 -0.64 -24.37 2.12
C LYS A 106 -1.37 -24.22 0.78
N SER A 107 -1.50 -25.33 0.05
CA SER A 107 -2.30 -25.42 -1.18
C SER A 107 -3.80 -25.56 -0.88
N ASP A 108 -4.32 -24.73 0.03
CA ASP A 108 -5.73 -24.65 0.41
C ASP A 108 -6.34 -23.30 0.00
N ILE A 109 -7.61 -23.07 0.36
CA ILE A 109 -8.35 -21.87 -0.02
C ILE A 109 -7.67 -20.60 0.51
N ASP A 110 -7.15 -20.65 1.74
CA ASP A 110 -6.52 -19.49 2.38
C ASP A 110 -5.18 -19.17 1.71
N GLY A 111 -4.39 -20.19 1.40
CA GLY A 111 -3.14 -20.00 0.67
C GLY A 111 -3.33 -19.50 -0.75
N ILE A 112 -4.31 -20.04 -1.50
CA ILE A 112 -4.67 -19.54 -2.84
C ILE A 112 -5.14 -18.08 -2.76
N SER A 113 -5.95 -17.74 -1.75
CA SER A 113 -6.43 -16.37 -1.52
C SER A 113 -5.29 -15.39 -1.28
N TYR A 114 -4.29 -15.77 -0.47
CA TYR A 114 -3.09 -14.97 -0.22
C TYR A 114 -2.27 -14.75 -1.50
N ILE A 115 -2.01 -15.81 -2.28
CA ILE A 115 -1.24 -15.69 -3.53
C ILE A 115 -1.99 -14.80 -4.54
N LYS A 116 -3.30 -14.99 -4.66
CA LYS A 116 -4.16 -14.15 -5.51
C LYS A 116 -4.09 -12.68 -5.11
N TRP A 117 -4.10 -12.37 -3.80
CA TRP A 117 -3.98 -11.00 -3.30
C TRP A 117 -2.68 -10.33 -3.73
N CYS A 118 -1.54 -11.02 -3.60
CA CYS A 118 -0.24 -10.52 -4.04
C CYS A 118 -0.25 -10.19 -5.53
N ARG A 119 -0.81 -11.09 -6.35
CA ARG A 119 -0.96 -10.90 -7.80
C ARG A 119 -1.85 -9.69 -8.13
N ASP A 120 -3.01 -9.58 -7.50
CA ASP A 120 -3.96 -8.51 -7.75
C ASP A 120 -3.38 -7.14 -7.37
N LYS A 121 -2.62 -7.06 -6.25
CA LYS A 121 -1.90 -5.84 -5.84
C LYS A 121 -0.89 -5.41 -6.90
N TYR A 122 -0.12 -6.35 -7.45
CA TYR A 122 0.83 -6.06 -8.53
C TYR A 122 0.13 -5.52 -9.77
N ILE A 123 -0.93 -6.18 -10.24
CA ILE A 123 -1.70 -5.76 -11.42
C ILE A 123 -2.28 -4.35 -11.25
N ILE A 124 -2.86 -4.04 -10.08
CA ILE A 124 -3.39 -2.70 -9.79
C ILE A 124 -2.30 -1.64 -9.89
N ASN A 125 -1.10 -1.91 -9.39
CA ASN A 125 0.01 -0.96 -9.43
C ASN A 125 0.51 -0.66 -10.85
N GLN A 126 0.32 -1.58 -11.80
CA GLN A 126 0.70 -1.38 -13.20
C GLN A 126 -0.31 -0.56 -14.02
N LYS A 127 -1.48 -0.22 -13.45
CA LYS A 127 -2.48 0.58 -14.19
C LYS A 127 -2.04 2.03 -14.31
N ASP A 128 -2.19 2.57 -15.51
CA ASP A 128 -2.18 4.00 -15.79
C ASP A 128 -3.60 4.53 -15.76
N ILE A 129 -3.82 5.61 -15.03
CA ILE A 129 -5.14 6.23 -14.90
C ILE A 129 -5.04 7.72 -15.20
N GLU A 130 -5.93 8.18 -16.06
CA GLU A 130 -6.19 9.59 -16.34
C GLU A 130 -6.99 10.21 -15.19
N ALA A 131 -6.29 10.55 -14.11
CA ALA A 131 -6.89 11.02 -12.86
C ALA A 131 -7.64 12.36 -12.99
N ASP A 132 -7.31 13.14 -14.01
CA ASP A 132 -7.95 14.41 -14.36
C ASP A 132 -9.44 14.25 -14.72
N LYS A 133 -9.80 13.13 -15.36
CA LYS A 133 -11.18 12.79 -15.77
C LYS A 133 -12.10 12.38 -14.62
N LEU A 134 -11.55 12.12 -13.43
CA LEU A 134 -12.34 11.74 -12.25
C LEU A 134 -13.08 12.96 -11.67
N ILE A 135 -14.37 12.77 -11.43
CA ILE A 135 -15.30 13.79 -10.94
C ILE A 135 -15.55 13.58 -9.45
N GLN A 136 -15.35 14.62 -8.65
CA GLN A 136 -15.68 14.60 -7.22
C GLN A 136 -17.19 14.47 -7.01
N ASN A 137 -17.61 13.76 -5.95
CA ASN A 137 -19.01 13.44 -5.62
C ASN A 137 -19.70 12.48 -6.60
N ALA A 138 -19.04 12.06 -7.67
CA ALA A 138 -19.52 10.99 -8.53
C ALA A 138 -19.22 9.61 -7.93
N ILE A 139 -20.00 8.62 -8.35
CA ILE A 139 -19.92 7.23 -7.88
C ILE A 139 -19.18 6.40 -8.92
N TYR A 140 -18.24 5.58 -8.45
CA TYR A 140 -17.45 4.69 -9.29
C TYR A 140 -17.39 3.29 -8.69
N TRP A 141 -17.19 2.30 -9.54
CA TRP A 141 -16.78 0.96 -9.15
C TRP A 141 -15.32 0.98 -8.68
N VAL A 142 -15.08 0.63 -7.42
CA VAL A 142 -13.76 0.68 -6.78
C VAL A 142 -13.39 -0.68 -6.21
N ASN A 143 -12.16 -1.09 -6.45
CA ASN A 143 -11.57 -2.28 -5.84
C ASN A 143 -10.95 -1.97 -4.47
N PHE A 144 -11.72 -2.25 -3.39
CA PHE A 144 -11.26 -2.15 -2.00
C PHE A 144 -10.24 -3.24 -1.61
N GLY A 145 -9.99 -4.22 -2.48
CA GLY A 145 -9.01 -5.28 -2.27
C GLY A 145 -9.47 -6.33 -1.26
N ILE A 146 -8.50 -6.91 -0.56
CA ILE A 146 -8.71 -7.84 0.55
C ILE A 146 -8.37 -7.09 1.83
N GLY A 147 -9.33 -7.00 2.75
CA GLY A 147 -9.16 -6.48 4.10
C GLY A 147 -8.98 -7.60 5.12
N VAL A 148 -8.58 -7.23 6.34
CA VAL A 148 -8.39 -8.14 7.47
C VAL A 148 -9.67 -8.20 8.33
N GLY A 149 -10.11 -9.40 8.69
CA GLY A 149 -11.29 -9.60 9.54
C GLY A 149 -12.55 -8.97 8.95
N SER A 150 -13.15 -8.03 9.69
CA SER A 150 -14.42 -7.36 9.34
C SER A 150 -14.26 -6.13 8.44
N GLU A 151 -13.04 -5.82 8.00
CA GLU A 151 -12.79 -4.72 7.07
C GLU A 151 -13.56 -4.88 5.77
N LEU A 152 -14.04 -3.75 5.24
CA LEU A 152 -14.78 -3.76 3.99
C LEU A 152 -13.84 -4.14 2.83
N ARG A 153 -14.20 -5.19 2.12
CA ARG A 153 -13.45 -5.76 0.98
C ARG A 153 -14.31 -5.85 -0.28
N LYS A 154 -13.67 -6.26 -1.39
CA LYS A 154 -14.23 -6.53 -2.73
C LYS A 154 -14.47 -5.28 -3.59
N LEU A 155 -14.87 -5.54 -4.84
CA LEU A 155 -15.34 -4.52 -5.77
C LEU A 155 -16.71 -3.99 -5.33
N ARG A 156 -16.83 -2.66 -5.16
CA ARG A 156 -18.07 -2.01 -4.72
C ARG A 156 -18.22 -0.62 -5.33
N PRO A 157 -19.45 -0.10 -5.45
CA PRO A 157 -19.63 1.29 -5.76
C PRO A 157 -19.17 2.15 -4.57
N ALA A 158 -18.55 3.28 -4.85
CA ALA A 158 -18.10 4.23 -3.84
C ALA A 158 -18.19 5.66 -4.36
N ILE A 159 -18.53 6.59 -3.47
CA ILE A 159 -18.52 8.03 -3.75
C ILE A 159 -17.06 8.50 -3.68
N LEU A 160 -16.59 9.18 -4.73
CA LEU A 160 -15.33 9.91 -4.70
C LEU A 160 -15.49 11.21 -3.91
N TRP A 161 -15.35 11.12 -2.59
CA TRP A 161 -15.69 12.20 -1.68
C TRP A 161 -14.72 13.38 -1.78
N ARG A 162 -13.42 13.13 -1.74
CA ARG A 162 -12.40 14.19 -1.77
C ARG A 162 -11.11 13.72 -2.45
N PRO A 163 -10.58 14.46 -3.43
CA PRO A 163 -9.27 14.17 -3.98
C PRO A 163 -8.14 14.59 -3.03
N ALA A 164 -7.04 13.86 -3.07
CA ALA A 164 -5.76 14.19 -2.43
C ALA A 164 -4.62 14.01 -3.45
N SER A 165 -3.47 14.63 -3.18
CA SER A 165 -2.22 14.43 -3.93
C SER A 165 -2.40 14.49 -5.46
N HIS A 166 -2.90 15.62 -5.97
CA HIS A 166 -3.17 15.82 -7.42
C HIS A 166 -4.09 14.75 -8.05
N LYS A 167 -5.17 14.37 -7.33
CA LYS A 167 -6.16 13.34 -7.72
C LYS A 167 -5.59 11.91 -7.87
N THR A 168 -4.34 11.66 -7.48
CA THR A 168 -3.76 10.30 -7.49
C THR A 168 -4.28 9.43 -6.35
N MET A 169 -4.77 10.06 -5.27
CA MET A 169 -5.48 9.42 -4.15
C MET A 169 -6.82 10.08 -3.91
N TRP A 170 -7.77 9.32 -3.38
CA TRP A 170 -9.12 9.80 -3.07
C TRP A 170 -9.58 9.25 -1.73
N THR A 171 -10.21 10.11 -0.94
CA THR A 171 -11.11 9.68 0.12
C THR A 171 -12.38 9.15 -0.54
N MET A 172 -12.71 7.89 -0.25
CA MET A 172 -13.84 7.19 -0.85
C MET A 172 -14.80 6.73 0.24
N ILE A 173 -16.10 6.93 0.00
CA ILE A 173 -17.17 6.44 0.87
C ILE A 173 -17.80 5.23 0.19
N PRO A 174 -17.59 4.01 0.69
CA PRO A 174 -18.15 2.82 0.08
C PRO A 174 -19.67 2.77 0.23
N LEU A 175 -20.32 2.19 -0.77
CA LEU A 175 -21.75 1.93 -0.78
C LEU A 175 -22.04 0.44 -0.57
N THR A 176 -23.14 0.16 0.11
CA THR A 176 -23.79 -1.16 0.05
C THR A 176 -24.52 -1.32 -1.29
N THR A 177 -24.81 -2.57 -1.65
CA THR A 177 -25.60 -2.89 -2.85
C THR A 177 -27.11 -2.78 -2.64
N LYS A 178 -27.56 -2.56 -1.39
CA LYS A 178 -28.96 -2.43 -0.99
C LYS A 178 -29.09 -1.32 0.05
N ARG A 179 -30.24 -0.64 0.09
CA ARG A 179 -30.61 0.20 1.22
C ARG A 179 -30.62 -0.62 2.51
N ARG A 180 -30.18 -0.02 3.60
CA ARG A 180 -30.21 -0.66 4.93
C ARG A 180 -31.41 -0.21 5.72
N SER A 181 -31.81 1.06 5.58
CA SER A 181 -32.90 1.67 6.34
C SER A 181 -32.81 1.36 7.84
N ASP A 182 -31.57 1.39 8.35
CA ASP A 182 -31.27 1.12 9.75
C ASP A 182 -31.16 2.42 10.56
N ILE A 183 -31.00 2.28 11.86
CA ILE A 183 -30.97 3.39 12.81
C ILE A 183 -29.56 3.97 13.02
N TYR A 184 -28.55 3.46 12.30
CA TYR A 184 -27.18 3.90 12.51
C TYR A 184 -26.95 5.24 11.84
N ASP A 185 -26.48 6.20 12.62
CA ASP A 185 -26.26 7.58 12.19
C ASP A 185 -25.06 7.77 11.25
N PHE A 186 -24.19 6.76 11.15
CA PHE A 186 -23.08 6.66 10.20
C PHE A 186 -23.44 5.89 8.92
N HIS A 187 -24.70 5.50 8.76
CA HIS A 187 -25.24 5.02 7.50
C HIS A 187 -26.17 6.07 6.89
N TYR A 188 -26.12 6.22 5.57
CA TYR A 188 -27.03 7.10 4.86
C TYR A 188 -27.51 6.46 3.55
N ASP A 189 -28.81 6.19 3.45
CA ASP A 189 -29.42 5.69 2.22
C ASP A 189 -29.52 6.83 1.18
N LEU A 190 -28.81 6.69 0.06
CA LEU A 190 -28.72 7.74 -0.96
C LEU A 190 -30.07 7.96 -1.65
N GLU A 191 -30.55 9.19 -1.77
CA GLU A 191 -31.81 9.50 -2.47
C GLU A 191 -31.65 9.48 -3.99
N CYS A 192 -30.45 9.79 -4.49
CA CYS A 192 -30.16 9.78 -5.93
C CYS A 192 -30.17 8.38 -6.57
N LEU A 193 -30.13 7.31 -5.76
CA LEU A 193 -30.13 5.92 -6.23
C LEU A 193 -31.35 5.16 -5.72
N ALA A 194 -31.83 4.18 -6.49
CA ALA A 194 -32.87 3.26 -6.01
C ALA A 194 -32.35 2.43 -4.82
N GLU A 195 -31.12 1.95 -4.92
CA GLU A 195 -30.43 1.14 -3.92
C GLU A 195 -29.08 1.74 -3.55
N GLY A 196 -28.68 1.56 -2.30
CA GLY A 196 -27.34 1.85 -1.82
C GLY A 196 -27.29 2.78 -0.60
N THR A 197 -26.51 2.36 0.37
CA THR A 197 -26.26 3.07 1.63
C THR A 197 -24.79 3.44 1.69
N ALA A 198 -24.50 4.71 1.92
CA ALA A 198 -23.15 5.18 2.25
C ALA A 198 -22.75 4.68 3.64
N LYS A 199 -21.62 3.98 3.73
CA LYS A 199 -21.04 3.47 4.98
C LYS A 199 -19.91 4.38 5.46
N ILE A 200 -20.25 5.37 6.28
CA ILE A 200 -19.31 6.41 6.72
C ILE A 200 -18.18 5.83 7.58
N GLU A 201 -18.47 4.81 8.38
CA GLU A 201 -17.49 4.11 9.22
C GLU A 201 -16.44 3.33 8.43
N ASN A 202 -16.69 3.08 7.14
CA ASN A 202 -15.74 2.42 6.24
C ASN A 202 -15.11 3.38 5.21
N MET A 203 -15.22 4.69 5.43
CA MET A 203 -14.53 5.67 4.60
C MET A 203 -13.01 5.48 4.67
N MET A 204 -12.34 5.53 3.52
CA MET A 204 -10.89 5.31 3.44
C MET A 204 -10.22 6.05 2.29
N ASN A 205 -8.91 6.28 2.42
CA ASN A 205 -8.10 6.85 1.37
C ASN A 205 -7.49 5.74 0.50
N LEU A 206 -7.81 5.75 -0.79
CA LEU A 206 -7.35 4.77 -1.75
C LEU A 206 -6.71 5.44 -2.97
N SER A 207 -5.74 4.76 -3.58
CA SER A 207 -5.18 5.18 -4.87
C SER A 207 -6.26 5.17 -5.95
N SER A 208 -6.23 6.18 -6.81
CA SER A 208 -7.02 6.26 -8.05
C SER A 208 -6.90 4.99 -8.89
N LYS A 209 -5.74 4.31 -8.89
CA LYS A 209 -5.49 3.02 -9.57
C LYS A 209 -6.50 1.90 -9.24
N ARG A 210 -7.23 2.04 -8.13
CA ARG A 210 -8.27 1.10 -7.70
C ARG A 210 -9.65 1.37 -8.30
N ILE A 211 -9.84 2.53 -8.92
CA ILE A 211 -11.07 2.89 -9.62
C ILE A 211 -11.10 2.11 -10.94
N LEU A 212 -12.20 1.38 -11.19
CA LEU A 212 -12.33 0.51 -12.36
C LEU A 212 -13.18 1.16 -13.46
N ALA A 213 -14.34 1.69 -13.09
CA ALA A 213 -15.30 2.22 -14.05
C ALA A 213 -16.25 3.21 -13.37
N PRO A 214 -16.82 4.18 -14.11
CA PRO A 214 -17.91 4.99 -13.61
C PRO A 214 -19.13 4.13 -13.28
N TYR A 215 -19.87 4.52 -12.24
CA TYR A 215 -21.14 3.90 -11.91
C TYR A 215 -22.27 4.69 -12.58
N PHE A 216 -23.09 4.02 -13.38
CA PHE A 216 -24.20 4.66 -14.08
C PHE A 216 -25.54 4.33 -13.41
N ALA A 217 -26.39 5.34 -13.26
CA ALA A 217 -27.77 5.20 -12.85
C ALA A 217 -28.65 5.95 -13.86
N LYS A 218 -29.65 5.27 -14.43
CA LYS A 218 -30.50 5.82 -15.51
C LYS A 218 -29.66 6.37 -16.68
N ASP A 219 -28.68 5.57 -17.13
CA ASP A 219 -27.77 5.85 -18.25
C ASP A 219 -26.91 7.12 -18.13
N LYS A 220 -26.83 7.70 -16.93
CA LYS A 220 -25.99 8.84 -16.60
C LYS A 220 -25.04 8.50 -15.48
N LEU A 221 -23.86 9.12 -15.49
CA LEU A 221 -22.93 9.01 -14.38
C LEU A 221 -23.66 9.38 -13.09
N ALA A 222 -23.66 8.49 -12.12
CA ALA A 222 -24.29 8.75 -10.84
C ALA A 222 -23.44 9.76 -10.06
N ILE A 223 -24.07 10.89 -9.71
CA ILE A 223 -23.49 11.97 -8.92
C ILE A 223 -24.44 12.24 -7.77
N ILE A 224 -23.93 12.27 -6.54
CA ILE A 224 -24.77 12.52 -5.37
C ILE A 224 -25.38 13.93 -5.44
N THR A 225 -26.61 14.05 -4.94
CA THR A 225 -27.31 15.35 -4.93
C THR A 225 -26.77 16.27 -3.85
N LYS A 226 -27.16 17.55 -3.89
CA LYS A 226 -26.85 18.51 -2.80
C LYS A 226 -27.41 18.05 -1.44
N LYS A 227 -28.57 17.40 -1.46
CA LYS A 227 -29.20 16.85 -0.25
C LYS A 227 -28.39 15.68 0.30
N ASP A 228 -28.07 14.70 -0.56
CA ASP A 228 -27.21 13.57 -0.19
C ASP A 228 -25.88 14.06 0.40
N TYR A 229 -25.23 15.03 -0.26
CA TYR A 229 -23.97 15.60 0.20
C TYR A 229 -24.09 16.22 1.60
N THR A 230 -25.18 16.95 1.84
CA THR A 230 -25.42 17.63 3.13
C THR A 230 -25.61 16.61 4.26
N GLU A 231 -26.40 15.57 4.02
CA GLU A 231 -26.65 14.51 5.02
C GLU A 231 -25.40 13.66 5.26
N ILE A 232 -24.66 13.28 4.21
CA ILE A 232 -23.36 12.60 4.36
C ILE A 232 -22.39 13.45 5.18
N LYS A 233 -22.32 14.76 4.93
CA LYS A 233 -21.46 15.67 5.69
C LYS A 233 -21.84 15.73 7.17
N LYS A 234 -23.15 15.71 7.47
CA LYS A 234 -23.64 15.61 8.86
C LYS A 234 -23.24 14.28 9.49
N ALA A 235 -23.46 13.16 8.80
CA ALA A 235 -23.08 11.82 9.27
C ALA A 235 -21.57 11.70 9.54
N ILE A 236 -20.71 12.23 8.65
CA ILE A 236 -19.25 12.30 8.85
C ILE A 236 -18.91 13.13 10.09
N SER A 237 -19.56 14.29 10.24
CA SER A 237 -19.31 15.18 11.38
C SER A 237 -19.70 14.51 12.69
N LYS A 238 -20.84 13.83 12.72
CA LYS A 238 -21.31 13.09 13.89
C LYS A 238 -20.40 11.91 14.23
N TYR A 239 -20.05 11.09 13.23
CA TYR A 239 -19.26 9.88 13.46
C TYR A 239 -17.79 10.16 13.83
N TYR A 240 -17.11 11.06 13.11
CA TYR A 240 -15.68 11.31 13.33
C TYR A 240 -15.38 12.43 14.31
N LEU A 241 -16.30 13.37 14.53
CA LEU A 241 -16.08 14.51 15.42
C LEU A 241 -16.96 14.45 16.68
N PHE A 242 -17.85 13.46 16.81
CA PHE A 242 -18.80 13.34 17.93
C PHE A 242 -19.61 14.63 18.15
N LYS A 243 -19.95 15.31 17.05
CA LYS A 243 -20.74 16.55 17.04
C LYS A 243 -22.20 16.32 16.73
#